data_AF-A0A382QZE5-F1
#
_entry.id   AF-A0A382QZE5-F1
#
_cell.length_a   1.000
_cell.length_b   1.000
_cell.length_c   1.000
_cell.angle_alpha   90.00
_cell.angle_beta   90.00
_cell.angle_gamma   90.00
#
_symmetry.space_group_name_H-M   'P 1'
#
loop_
_entity.id
_entity.type
_entity.pdbx_description
1 polymer ?
#
loop_
_entity_poly.entity_id
_entity_poly.type
_entity_poly.pdbx_seq_one_letter_code
_entity_poly.pdbx_strand_id
1 'polypeptide(L)' 'MYSETTRAIRISVDTSYIDDQSEPDAFHYVWAYHIRIENNGDET' A
#
# COMPACT_ATOMS: atom_id res chain seq x y z
N MET A 1 -1.72 5.45 5.31
CA MET A 1 -1.04 4.18 5.65
C MET A 1 -1.98 3.33 6.48
N TYR A 2 -2.41 2.19 5.94
CA TYR A 2 -3.20 1.18 6.66
C TYR A 2 -2.27 0.02 7.01
N SER A 3 -2.33 -0.52 8.22
CA SER A 3 -1.52 -1.68 8.61
C SER A 3 -2.33 -2.62 9.47
N GLU A 4 -2.27 -3.91 9.14
CA GLU A 4 -2.99 -4.96 9.83
C GLU A 4 -2.07 -6.15 10.06
N THR A 5 -2.11 -6.72 11.26
CA THR A 5 -1.27 -7.86 11.64
C THR A 5 -2.15 -9.06 11.94
N THR A 6 -1.96 -10.15 11.20
CA THR A 6 -2.76 -11.37 11.33
C THR A 6 -1.82 -12.57 11.35
N ARG A 7 -1.94 -13.43 12.37
CA ARG A 7 -1.13 -14.67 12.52
C ARG A 7 0.38 -14.41 12.36
N ALA A 8 0.89 -13.38 13.04
CA ALA A 8 2.27 -12.90 12.96
C ALA A 8 2.73 -12.35 11.59
N ILE A 9 1.87 -12.32 10.57
CA ILE A 9 2.13 -11.61 9.32
C ILE A 9 1.60 -10.18 9.45
N ARG A 10 2.49 -9.19 9.36
CA ARG A 10 2.13 -7.77 9.30
C ARG A 10 2.05 -7.32 7.86
N ILE A 11 0.88 -6.83 7.46
CA ILE A 11 0.63 -6.26 6.14
C ILE A 11 0.51 -4.74 6.33
N SER A 12 1.34 -3.97 5.65
CA SER A 12 1.26 -2.52 5.62
C SER A 12 0.99 -2.06 4.18
N VAL A 13 -0.02 -1.24 3.99
CA VAL A 13 -0.39 -0.65 2.71
C VAL A 13 -0.20 0.86 2.80
N ASP A 14 0.72 1.36 1.99
CA ASP A 14 0.85 2.78 1.73
C ASP A 14 0.21 3.10 0.38
N THR A 15 -0.62 4.15 0.32
CA THR A 15 -1.25 4.60 -0.91
C THR A 15 -0.88 6.05 -1.12
N SER A 16 -0.31 6.35 -2.27
CA SER A 16 0.17 7.67 -2.65
C SER A 16 -0.43 8.07 -3.99
N TYR A 17 -1.04 9.26 -4.06
CA TYR A 17 -1.55 9.82 -5.31
C TYR A 17 -0.38 10.34 -6.16
N ILE A 18 -0.36 10.01 -7.45
CA ILE A 18 0.69 10.44 -8.38
C ILE A 18 0.11 11.56 -9.25
N ASP A 19 0.30 12.80 -8.81
CA ASP A 19 -0.17 14.00 -9.52
C ASP A 19 0.46 14.14 -10.91
N ASP A 20 1.77 13.89 -11.03
CA ASP A 20 2.55 14.01 -12.27
C ASP A 20 2.05 13.11 -13.41
N GLN A 21 1.36 12.02 -13.07
CA GLN A 21 0.77 11.06 -14.02
C GLN A 21 -0.76 11.13 -14.06
N SER A 22 -1.37 12.07 -13.34
CA SER A 22 -2.82 12.24 -13.28
C SER A 22 -3.27 13.44 -14.10
N GLU A 23 -4.41 13.29 -14.77
CA GLU A 23 -5.07 14.36 -15.53
C GLU A 23 -6.48 14.56 -14.97
N PRO A 24 -6.66 15.36 -13.89
CA PRO A 24 -7.95 15.52 -13.24
C PRO A 24 -9.04 16.11 -14.17
N ASP A 25 -8.65 17.00 -15.10
CA ASP A 25 -9.53 17.56 -16.14
C ASP A 25 -10.05 16.48 -17.12
N ALA A 26 -9.27 15.44 -17.37
CA ALA A 26 -9.67 14.28 -18.17
C ALA A 26 -10.31 13.16 -17.33
N PHE A 27 -10.57 13.41 -16.04
CA PHE A 27 -11.00 12.41 -15.04
C PHE A 27 -10.04 11.21 -14.91
N HIS A 28 -8.77 11.41 -15.22
CA HIS A 28 -7.74 10.38 -15.09
C HIS A 28 -6.97 10.56 -13.77
N TYR A 29 -7.02 9.58 -12.89
CA TYR A 29 -6.37 9.64 -11.57
C TYR A 29 -5.48 8.40 -11.37
N VAL A 30 -4.18 8.64 -11.20
CA VAL A 30 -3.19 7.60 -10.97
C VAL A 30 -2.82 7.54 -9.49
N TRP A 31 -2.86 6.32 -8.96
CA TRP A 31 -2.53 6.02 -7.57
C TRP A 31 -1.48 4.93 -7.53
N ALA A 32 -0.42 5.15 -6.75
CA ALA A 32 0.53 4.13 -6.40
C ALA A 32 0.13 3.50 -5.06
N TYR A 33 0.26 2.18 -4.96
CA TYR A 33 0.11 1.47 -3.70
C TYR A 33 1.37 0.65 -3.44
N HIS A 34 1.89 0.73 -2.21
CA HIS A 34 3.02 -0.04 -1.75
C HIS A 34 2.56 -0.97 -0.64
N ILE A 35 2.52 -2.26 -0.96
CA ILE A 35 2.15 -3.31 -0.01
C ILE A 35 3.42 -3.93 0.53
N ARG A 36 3.62 -3.82 1.84
CA ARG A 36 4.71 -4.45 2.58
C ARG A 36 4.17 -5.60 3.41
N ILE A 37 4.67 -6.79 3.17
CA ILE A 37 4.30 -8.00 3.91
C ILE A 37 5.52 -8.40 4.73
N GLU A 38 5.39 -8.37 6.05
CA GLU A 38 6.44 -8.71 7.01
C GLU A 38 6.01 -9.95 7.78
N ASN A 39 6.77 -11.04 7.64
CA ASN A 39 6.57 -12.22 8.47
C ASN A 39 7.30 -12.01 9.80
N ASN A 40 6.55 -11.86 10.89
CA ASN A 40 7.04 -11.80 12.27
C ASN A 40 6.75 -13.10 13.04
N GLY A 41 6.44 -14.19 12.32
CA GLY A 41 6.29 -15.51 12.91
C GLY A 41 7.63 -15.99 13.45
N ASP A 42 7.60 -16.54 14.67
CA ASP A 42 8.76 -17.17 15.32
C ASP A 42 8.92 -18.64 14.88
N GLU A 43 8.09 -19.12 13.94
CA GLU A 43 8.22 -20.46 13.35
C GLU A 43 9.32 -20.45 12.28
N THR A 44 10.43 -21.12 12.61
CA THR A 44 11.54 -21.47 11.70
C THR A 44 11.22 -22.68 10.85
#